data_AF-K1JRJ4-F1
#
_entry.id   AF-K1JRJ4-F1
#
_cell.length_a   1.000
_cell.length_b   1.000
_cell.length_c   1.000
_cell.angle_alpha   90.00
_cell.angle_beta   90.00
_cell.angle_gamma   90.00
#
_symmetry.space_group_name_H-M   'P 1'
#
loop_
_entity.id
_entity.type
_entity.pdbx_description
1 polymer ?
#
loop_
_entity_poly.entity_id
_entity_poly.type
_entity_poly.pdbx_seq_one_letter_code
_entity_poly.pdbx_strand_id
1 'polypeptide(L)'
;MTQASAQDGADGALCREWDKQSIYLRLQEGIPTAFWVSGDLVSPLEPGAEGAAYQGHFGWGRTDEATMALAQAIVARLVAVGLVPPELAASRAGYLHDEVLVKLPAGEHYDLHLSYLRLLLGEGAVPRP
;
A
#
# COMPACT_ATOMS: atom_id res chain seq x y z
N MET A 1 -18.55 25.96 -22.22
CA MET A 1 -19.39 24.77 -21.93
C MET A 1 -18.45 23.67 -21.45
N THR A 2 -18.87 23.02 -20.36
CA THR A 2 -18.12 22.14 -19.46
C THR A 2 -17.56 20.88 -20.11
N GLN A 3 -16.24 20.69 -20.02
CA GLN A 3 -15.54 19.42 -20.23
C GLN A 3 -14.96 18.98 -18.86
N ALA A 4 -15.84 18.65 -17.92
CA ALA A 4 -15.46 18.14 -16.59
C ALA A 4 -16.10 16.78 -16.26
N SER A 5 -17.01 16.28 -17.09
CA SER A 5 -17.88 15.15 -16.71
C SER A 5 -17.36 13.77 -17.12
N ALA A 6 -16.33 13.69 -17.98
CA ALA A 6 -15.76 12.40 -18.41
C ALA A 6 -14.65 11.89 -17.47
N GLN A 7 -13.85 12.79 -16.89
CA GLN A 7 -12.83 12.43 -15.90
C GLN A 7 -13.47 12.05 -14.55
N ASP A 8 -14.54 12.73 -14.15
CA ASP A 8 -15.26 12.44 -12.90
C ASP A 8 -15.97 11.07 -12.93
N GLY A 9 -16.52 10.67 -14.09
CA GLY A 9 -17.13 9.35 -14.27
C GLY A 9 -16.12 8.19 -14.29
N ALA A 10 -14.94 8.41 -14.86
CA ALA A 10 -13.86 7.42 -14.87
C ALA A 10 -13.18 7.30 -13.50
N ASP A 11 -12.93 8.44 -12.82
CA ASP A 11 -12.42 8.47 -11.45
C ASP A 11 -13.42 7.86 -10.46
N GLY A 12 -14.72 8.10 -10.66
CA GLY A 12 -15.79 7.50 -9.86
C GLY A 12 -15.97 5.99 -10.07
N ALA A 13 -15.66 5.47 -11.26
CA ALA A 13 -15.65 4.04 -11.54
C ALA A 13 -14.40 3.36 -10.93
N LEU A 14 -13.22 3.94 -11.12
CA LEU A 14 -11.96 3.48 -10.52
C LEU A 14 -12.01 3.56 -8.99
N CYS A 15 -12.62 4.60 -8.41
CA CYS A 15 -12.92 4.69 -6.98
C CYS A 15 -13.68 3.48 -6.46
N ARG A 16 -14.75 3.07 -7.17
CA ARG A 16 -15.59 1.93 -6.75
C ARG A 16 -14.86 0.59 -6.89
N GLU A 17 -13.91 0.50 -7.81
CA GLU A 17 -13.08 -0.69 -7.95
C GLU A 17 -12.04 -0.78 -6.84
N TRP A 18 -11.40 0.33 -6.48
CA TRP A 18 -10.46 0.41 -5.37
C TRP A 18 -11.12 0.20 -4.01
N ASP A 19 -12.38 0.61 -3.83
CA ASP A 19 -13.11 0.40 -2.57
C ASP A 19 -13.27 -1.09 -2.20
N LYS A 20 -13.24 -1.97 -3.21
CA LYS A 20 -13.35 -3.42 -3.04
C LYS A 20 -11.98 -4.11 -2.87
N GLN A 21 -10.91 -3.33 -2.83
CA GLN A 21 -9.55 -3.81 -2.77
C GLN A 21 -8.90 -3.37 -1.47
N SER A 22 -8.16 -4.28 -0.86
CA SER A 22 -7.41 -4.00 0.36
C SER A 22 -6.08 -4.74 0.37
N ILE A 23 -5.20 -4.28 1.25
CA ILE A 23 -3.94 -4.94 1.58
C ILE A 23 -4.09 -5.50 2.98
N TYR A 24 -4.22 -6.82 3.04
CA TYR A 24 -4.32 -7.55 4.28
C TYR A 24 -2.92 -7.87 4.83
N LEU A 25 -2.63 -7.36 6.01
CA LEU A 25 -1.42 -7.63 6.77
C LEU A 25 -1.75 -8.68 7.84
N ARG A 26 -1.06 -9.82 7.84
CA ARG A 26 -1.19 -10.88 8.85
C ARG A 26 0.12 -11.27 9.55
N LEU A 27 0.13 -11.25 10.87
CA LEU A 27 1.27 -11.68 11.66
C LEU A 27 1.14 -13.18 11.94
N GLN A 28 1.91 -14.03 11.26
CA GLN A 28 1.91 -15.48 11.52
C GLN A 28 3.23 -15.88 12.17
N GLU A 29 3.19 -16.33 13.44
CA GLU A 29 4.36 -16.91 14.13
C GLU A 29 5.61 -16.02 14.13
N GLY A 30 5.44 -14.70 14.22
CA GLY A 30 6.55 -13.74 14.16
C GLY A 30 7.06 -13.45 12.75
N ILE A 31 6.37 -13.96 11.72
CA ILE A 31 6.58 -13.68 10.30
C ILE A 31 5.41 -12.84 9.79
N PRO A 32 5.60 -11.53 9.63
CA PRO A 32 4.56 -10.67 9.10
C PRO A 32 4.49 -10.83 7.57
N THR A 33 3.26 -10.95 7.07
CA THR A 33 2.97 -11.22 5.66
C THR A 33 1.94 -10.23 5.15
N ALA A 34 2.06 -9.81 3.90
CA ALA A 34 1.11 -8.91 3.26
C ALA A 34 0.49 -9.55 2.03
N PHE A 35 -0.82 -9.36 1.89
CA PHE A 35 -1.61 -9.94 0.82
C PHE A 35 -2.45 -8.85 0.17
N TRP A 36 -2.44 -8.82 -1.14
CA TRP A 36 -3.41 -8.08 -1.92
C TRP A 36 -4.71 -8.84 -1.96
N VAL A 37 -5.81 -8.19 -1.59
CA VAL A 37 -7.15 -8.74 -1.62
C VAL A 37 -8.00 -7.91 -2.57
N SER A 38 -8.63 -8.57 -3.54
CA SER A 38 -9.56 -7.96 -4.50
C SER A 38 -10.74 -8.90 -4.70
N GLY A 39 -11.86 -8.66 -4.00
CA GLY A 39 -12.97 -9.62 -3.94
C GLY A 39 -12.48 -10.98 -3.41
N ASP A 40 -12.67 -12.04 -4.19
CA ASP A 40 -12.22 -13.40 -3.88
C ASP A 40 -10.73 -13.66 -4.21
N LEU A 41 -10.04 -12.71 -4.86
CA LEU A 41 -8.66 -12.88 -5.28
C LEU A 41 -7.70 -12.40 -4.18
N VAL A 42 -6.98 -13.35 -3.59
CA VAL A 42 -5.91 -13.09 -2.62
C VAL A 42 -4.58 -13.41 -3.29
N SER A 43 -3.67 -12.44 -3.36
CA SER A 43 -2.32 -12.63 -3.91
C SER A 43 -1.28 -12.16 -2.88
N PRO A 44 -0.26 -12.97 -2.56
CA PRO A 44 0.82 -12.51 -1.69
C PRO A 44 1.51 -11.30 -2.34
N LEU A 45 1.78 -10.28 -1.54
CA LEU A 45 2.63 -9.17 -1.95
C LEU A 45 4.07 -9.65 -1.78
N GLU A 46 4.63 -10.16 -2.88
CA GLU A 46 6.06 -10.40 -2.92
C GLU A 46 6.79 -9.05 -3.02
N PRO A 47 7.93 -8.90 -2.36
CA PRO A 47 8.77 -7.74 -2.59
C PRO A 47 9.17 -7.66 -4.07
N GLY A 48 9.29 -6.43 -4.59
CA GLY A 48 9.94 -6.21 -5.88
C GLY A 48 11.39 -6.74 -5.87
N ALA A 49 12.04 -6.82 -7.03
CA ALA A 49 13.38 -7.44 -7.18
C ALA A 49 14.43 -6.99 -6.13
N GLU A 50 14.35 -5.74 -5.67
CA GLU A 50 15.22 -5.20 -4.61
C GLU A 50 14.90 -5.74 -3.21
N GLY A 51 13.63 -6.01 -2.89
CA GLY A 51 13.25 -6.70 -1.66
C GLY A 51 13.21 -8.23 -1.81
N ALA A 52 13.23 -8.79 -3.02
CA ALA A 52 13.41 -10.24 -3.23
C ALA A 52 14.83 -10.70 -2.83
N ALA A 53 15.80 -9.77 -2.84
CA ALA A 53 17.11 -9.98 -2.24
C ALA A 53 17.05 -9.98 -0.69
N TYR A 54 15.99 -9.44 -0.10
CA TYR A 54 15.76 -9.46 1.34
C TYR A 54 15.20 -10.82 1.76
N GLN A 55 16.09 -11.68 2.26
CA GLN A 55 15.74 -13.00 2.81
C GLN A 55 15.12 -12.94 4.22
N GLY A 56 14.92 -11.72 4.76
CA GLY A 56 14.33 -11.52 6.08
C GLY A 56 12.81 -11.50 6.05
N HIS A 57 12.20 -11.73 7.21
CA HIS A 57 10.75 -11.64 7.39
C HIS A 57 10.32 -10.17 7.51
N PHE A 58 9.38 -9.71 6.67
CA PHE A 58 8.86 -8.34 6.65
C PHE A 58 8.27 -7.94 7.99
N GLY A 59 8.83 -6.97 8.73
CA GLY A 59 8.31 -6.46 10.01
C GLY A 59 7.14 -5.48 9.85
N TRP A 60 6.17 -5.42 10.76
CA TRP A 60 5.48 -4.14 11.09
C TRP A 60 5.56 -3.88 12.59
N GLY A 61 5.38 -2.61 12.97
CA GLY A 61 5.55 -2.15 14.34
C GLY A 61 7.00 -1.97 14.78
N ARG A 62 7.95 -1.96 13.82
CA ARG A 62 9.37 -1.68 14.06
C ARG A 62 9.97 -0.83 12.96
N THR A 63 10.91 0.05 13.31
CA THR A 63 11.66 0.91 12.39
C THR A 63 12.88 0.17 11.80
N ASP A 64 12.64 -1.02 11.23
CA ASP A 64 13.68 -1.89 10.68
C ASP A 64 13.60 -1.96 9.15
N GLU A 65 14.70 -2.37 8.50
CA GLU A 65 14.78 -2.52 7.04
C GLU A 65 13.69 -3.43 6.45
N ALA A 66 13.24 -4.42 7.22
CA ALA A 66 12.13 -5.30 6.88
C ALA A 66 10.81 -4.53 6.67
N THR A 67 10.51 -3.58 7.56
CA THR A 67 9.28 -2.77 7.51
C THR A 67 9.34 -1.81 6.33
N MET A 68 10.52 -1.26 6.03
CA MET A 68 10.72 -0.43 4.84
C MET A 68 10.51 -1.22 3.56
N ALA A 69 11.07 -2.43 3.46
CA ALA A 69 10.88 -3.29 2.30
C ALA A 69 9.41 -3.69 2.09
N LEU A 70 8.66 -3.88 3.18
CA LEU A 70 7.21 -4.07 3.12
C LEU A 70 6.49 -2.83 2.57
N ALA A 71 6.84 -1.64 3.07
CA ALA A 71 6.27 -0.40 2.58
C ALA A 71 6.51 -0.23 1.06
N GLN A 72 7.73 -0.54 0.60
CA GLN A 72 8.10 -0.51 -0.81
C GLN A 72 7.28 -1.51 -1.63
N ALA A 73 7.08 -2.74 -1.15
CA ALA A 73 6.28 -3.76 -1.84
C ALA A 73 4.81 -3.32 -1.99
N ILE A 74 4.23 -2.77 -0.92
CA ILE A 74 2.89 -2.18 -0.95
C ILE A 74 2.81 -1.06 -1.99
N VAL A 75 3.73 -0.09 -1.93
CA VAL A 75 3.71 1.05 -2.86
C VAL A 75 3.97 0.63 -4.30
N ALA A 76 4.87 -0.32 -4.55
CA ALA A 76 5.09 -0.88 -5.88
C ALA A 76 3.81 -1.48 -6.46
N ARG A 77 2.99 -2.16 -5.63
CA ARG A 77 1.68 -2.64 -6.05
C ARG A 77 0.71 -1.49 -6.31
N LEU A 78 0.70 -0.46 -5.48
CA LEU A 78 -0.13 0.74 -5.68
C LEU A 78 0.23 1.48 -6.98
N VAL A 79 1.51 1.49 -7.35
CA VAL A 79 2.00 2.01 -8.65
C VAL A 79 1.49 1.14 -9.80
N ALA A 80 1.56 -0.19 -9.66
CA ALA A 80 1.09 -1.12 -10.69
C ALA A 80 -0.42 -1.01 -10.98
N VAL A 81 -1.23 -0.64 -9.98
CA VAL A 81 -2.67 -0.36 -10.16
C VAL A 81 -2.98 1.10 -10.49
N GLY A 82 -1.96 1.95 -10.65
CA GLY A 82 -2.10 3.36 -11.04
C GLY A 82 -2.58 4.30 -9.93
N LEU A 83 -2.52 3.90 -8.66
CA LEU A 83 -2.97 4.72 -7.52
C LEU A 83 -1.87 5.67 -7.03
N VAL A 84 -0.61 5.26 -7.16
CA VAL A 84 0.57 6.09 -6.84
C VAL A 84 1.38 6.30 -8.12
N PRO A 85 1.78 7.53 -8.46
CA PRO A 85 2.67 7.75 -9.59
C PRO A 85 4.07 7.19 -9.27
N PRO A 86 4.75 6.54 -10.24
CA PRO A 86 6.03 5.86 -10.01
C PRO A 86 7.12 6.81 -9.48
N GLU A 87 7.06 8.09 -9.88
CA GLU A 87 8.01 9.12 -9.45
C GLU A 87 7.93 9.42 -7.94
N LEU A 88 6.77 9.18 -7.32
CA LEU A 88 6.56 9.38 -5.89
C LEU A 88 6.73 8.09 -5.08
N ALA A 89 6.96 6.94 -5.73
CA ALA A 89 6.94 5.63 -5.08
C ALA A 89 7.90 5.55 -3.88
N ALA A 90 9.14 6.02 -4.04
CA ALA A 90 10.12 6.00 -2.96
C ALA A 90 9.70 6.90 -1.77
N SER A 91 9.21 8.11 -2.06
CA SER A 91 8.72 9.03 -1.02
C SER A 91 7.48 8.48 -0.30
N ARG A 92 6.55 7.88 -1.04
CA ARG A 92 5.35 7.25 -0.47
C ARG A 92 5.66 6.01 0.35
N ALA A 93 6.66 5.23 -0.05
CA ALA A 93 7.11 4.08 0.74
C ALA A 93 7.69 4.53 2.09
N GLY A 94 8.53 5.58 2.10
CA GLY A 94 9.05 6.16 3.33
C GLY A 94 7.95 6.70 4.24
N TYR A 95 6.96 7.40 3.69
CA TYR A 95 5.82 7.89 4.46
C TYR A 95 4.97 6.74 5.03
N LEU A 96 4.65 5.72 4.21
CA LEU A 96 3.89 4.56 4.65
C LEU A 96 4.62 3.79 5.76
N HIS A 97 5.95 3.69 5.67
CA HIS A 97 6.79 3.11 6.70
C HIS A 97 6.68 3.89 8.02
N ASP A 98 7.06 5.16 8.04
CA ASP A 98 7.16 5.97 9.26
C ASP A 98 5.80 6.26 9.90
N GLU A 99 4.79 6.55 9.10
CA GLU A 99 3.49 7.03 9.60
C GLU A 99 2.46 5.94 9.82
N VAL A 100 2.58 4.80 9.12
CA VAL A 100 1.61 3.70 9.23
C VAL A 100 2.28 2.48 9.81
N LEU A 101 3.22 1.85 9.08
CA LEU A 101 3.70 0.52 9.44
C LEU A 101 4.48 0.48 10.75
N VAL A 102 5.29 1.50 11.06
CA VAL A 102 6.01 1.58 12.35
C VAL A 102 5.05 1.82 13.51
N LYS A 103 3.92 2.50 13.27
CA LYS A 103 2.92 2.84 14.30
C LYS A 103 1.87 1.75 14.50
N LEU A 104 1.77 0.80 13.57
CA LEU A 104 0.89 -0.35 13.73
C LEU A 104 1.41 -1.22 14.88
N PRO A 105 0.58 -1.50 15.91
CA PRO A 105 0.94 -2.50 16.90
C PRO A 105 1.24 -3.83 16.20
N ALA A 106 2.12 -4.64 16.78
CA ALA A 106 2.26 -6.03 16.38
C ALA A 106 1.02 -6.82 16.86
N GLY A 107 -0.14 -6.56 16.26
CA GLY A 107 -1.39 -7.32 16.40
C GLY A 107 -1.48 -8.46 15.37
N GLU A 108 -2.55 -9.23 15.42
CA GLU A 108 -2.71 -10.46 14.60
C GLU A 108 -3.01 -10.17 13.12
N HIS A 109 -3.80 -9.12 12.82
CA HIS A 109 -4.14 -8.75 11.45
C HIS A 109 -4.59 -7.30 11.29
N TYR A 110 -4.26 -6.69 10.15
CA TYR A 110 -4.73 -5.37 9.72
C TYR A 110 -5.18 -5.41 8.27
N ASP A 111 -6.18 -4.61 7.93
CA ASP A 111 -6.64 -4.47 6.56
C ASP A 111 -6.52 -3.01 6.12
N LEU A 112 -5.70 -2.76 5.10
CA LEU A 112 -5.44 -1.44 4.54
C LEU A 112 -6.22 -1.30 3.24
N HIS A 113 -7.41 -0.71 3.31
CA HIS A 113 -8.22 -0.44 2.13
C HIS A 113 -7.53 0.51 1.15
N LEU A 114 -7.64 0.24 -0.15
CA LEU A 114 -7.06 1.10 -1.17
C LEU A 114 -7.66 2.51 -1.18
N SER A 115 -8.96 2.65 -0.88
CA SER A 115 -9.60 3.95 -0.69
C SER A 115 -8.86 4.80 0.36
N TYR A 116 -8.41 4.18 1.46
CA TYR A 116 -7.63 4.85 2.49
C TYR A 116 -6.20 5.16 2.01
N LEU A 117 -5.52 4.20 1.38
CA LEU A 117 -4.18 4.39 0.84
C LEU A 117 -4.13 5.45 -0.26
N ARG A 118 -5.20 5.62 -1.04
CA ARG A 118 -5.35 6.72 -2.00
C ARG A 118 -5.35 8.07 -1.31
N LEU A 119 -6.14 8.22 -0.25
CA LEU A 119 -6.19 9.47 0.53
C LEU A 119 -4.82 9.78 1.16
N LEU A 120 -4.09 8.74 1.53
CA LEU A 120 -2.80 8.88 2.22
C LEU A 120 -1.62 9.09 1.26
N LEU A 121 -1.62 8.43 0.09
CA LEU A 121 -0.45 8.31 -0.79
C LEU A 121 -0.69 8.79 -2.23
N GLY A 122 -1.95 9.03 -2.62
CA GLY A 122 -2.33 9.38 -3.99
C GLY A 122 -1.82 10.76 -4.45
N GLU A 123 -2.06 11.08 -5.71
CA GLU A 123 -1.75 12.41 -6.29
C GLU A 123 -2.48 13.51 -5.50
N GLY A 124 -1.69 14.44 -4.94
CA GLY A 124 -2.20 15.52 -4.09
C GLY A 124 -2.22 15.23 -2.58
N ALA A 125 -1.88 14.01 -2.15
CA ALA A 125 -1.64 13.75 -0.74
C ALA A 125 -0.41 14.56 -0.27
N VAL A 126 -0.67 15.61 0.53
CA VAL A 126 0.39 16.43 1.13
C VAL A 126 1.03 15.58 2.24
N PRO A 127 2.30 15.15 2.11
CA PRO A 127 2.98 14.56 3.25
C PRO A 127 3.05 15.67 4.31
N ARG A 128 2.30 15.51 5.39
CA ARG A 128 2.32 16.51 6.46
C ARG A 128 3.70 16.41 7.15
N PRO A 129 4.37 17.56 7.40
CA PRO A 129 5.72 17.62 7.92
C PRO A 129 5.84 17.17 9.37
#